data_AF-A0A9D7QV92-F1
#
_entry.id   AF-A0A9D7QV92-F1
#
_cell.length_a   1.000
_cell.length_b   1.000
_cell.length_c   1.000
_cell.angle_alpha   90.00
_cell.angle_beta   90.00
_cell.angle_gamma   90.00
#
_symmetry.space_group_name_H-M   'P 1'
#
loop_
_entity.id
_entity.type
_entity.pdbx_description
1 polymer ?
#
loop_
_entity_poly.entity_id
_entity_poly.type
_entity_poly.pdbx_seq_one_letter_code
_entity_poly.pdbx_strand_id
1 'polypeptide(L)'
;MKTPLLFLILFWCFSLNANAQSPTDVTLSVNAGSGLLYVALPDSNISDIEIAIGTKPGLTDVFSHTFTFDQTTGLPAGMTFTRNGLNTYLGLGAITPNTVYASKVRLKNTSGTWGDWYEIISN
;
A
#
# COMPACT_ATOMS: atom_id res chain seq x y z
N MET A 1 49.82 -8.40 -35.78
CA MET A 1 49.30 -9.48 -34.91
C MET A 1 48.47 -8.86 -33.79
N LYS A 2 47.24 -9.36 -33.60
CA LYS A 2 46.36 -9.33 -32.40
C LYS A 2 45.60 -8.03 -32.04
N THR A 3 44.37 -8.01 -32.59
CA THR A 3 43.04 -7.63 -32.04
C THR A 3 42.84 -7.85 -30.52
N PRO A 4 41.70 -7.43 -29.90
CA PRO A 4 41.21 -6.06 -29.71
C PRO A 4 40.54 -5.87 -28.31
N LEU A 5 40.03 -4.66 -28.03
CA LEU A 5 38.73 -4.41 -27.38
C LEU A 5 38.26 -5.41 -26.29
N LEU A 6 38.66 -5.22 -25.03
CA LEU A 6 38.06 -5.94 -23.90
C LEU A 6 37.92 -5.02 -22.67
N PHE A 7 37.14 -3.96 -22.80
CA PHE A 7 36.73 -3.11 -21.66
C PHE A 7 35.27 -2.65 -21.81
N LEU A 8 34.41 -3.58 -22.21
CA LEU A 8 32.96 -3.39 -22.21
C LEU A 8 32.33 -4.65 -21.60
N ILE A 9 31.27 -4.46 -20.82
CA ILE A 9 30.38 -5.49 -20.24
C ILE A 9 30.78 -6.00 -18.84
N LEU A 10 30.90 -5.11 -17.84
CA LEU A 10 30.64 -5.52 -16.46
C LEU A 10 29.90 -4.43 -15.67
N PHE A 11 28.88 -3.83 -16.29
CA PHE A 11 27.98 -2.88 -15.62
C PHE A 11 26.51 -3.10 -15.98
N TRP A 12 26.13 -4.34 -16.34
CA TRP A 12 24.80 -4.68 -16.86
C TRP A 12 24.05 -5.77 -16.06
N CYS A 13 24.47 -6.07 -14.83
CA CYS A 13 23.74 -7.02 -13.98
C CYS A 13 23.62 -6.59 -12.50
N PHE A 14 23.68 -5.29 -12.20
CA PHE A 14 23.07 -4.83 -10.95
C PHE A 14 21.59 -4.62 -11.22
N SER A 15 20.81 -5.69 -11.08
CA SER A 15 19.38 -5.57 -10.83
C SER A 15 19.25 -4.85 -9.48
N LEU A 16 19.21 -3.52 -9.51
CA LEU A 16 18.70 -2.74 -8.39
C LEU A 16 17.26 -3.22 -8.22
N ASN A 17 17.02 -4.10 -7.25
CA ASN A 17 15.67 -4.44 -6.82
C ASN A 17 15.11 -3.16 -6.18
N ALA A 18 14.59 -2.27 -7.01
CA ALA A 18 13.90 -1.09 -6.56
C ALA A 18 12.61 -1.55 -5.89
N ASN A 19 12.42 -1.17 -4.62
CA ASN A 19 11.13 -1.28 -3.95
C ASN A 19 10.07 -0.58 -4.80
N ALA A 20 8.82 -1.03 -4.70
CA ALA A 20 7.74 -0.23 -5.26
C ALA A 20 7.61 1.09 -4.49
N GLN A 21 6.98 2.06 -5.13
CA GLN A 21 6.65 3.35 -4.54
C GLN A 21 5.78 3.23 -3.28
N SER A 22 5.89 4.23 -2.40
CA SER A 22 5.03 4.39 -1.22
C SER A 22 3.87 5.35 -1.51
N PRO A 23 2.77 5.28 -0.74
CA PRO A 23 1.73 6.31 -0.77
C PRO A 23 2.31 7.70 -0.53
N THR A 24 1.70 8.73 -1.14
CA THR A 24 2.11 10.12 -0.91
C THR A 24 1.48 10.69 0.36
N ASP A 25 0.28 10.22 0.71
CA ASP A 25 -0.43 10.56 1.93
C ASP A 25 -1.43 9.45 2.30
N VAL A 26 -1.73 9.31 3.59
CA VAL A 26 -2.70 8.35 4.11
C VAL A 26 -3.44 8.97 5.28
N THR A 27 -4.77 8.84 5.31
CA THR A 27 -5.59 9.24 6.45
C THR A 27 -6.60 8.16 6.79
N LEU A 28 -6.67 7.78 8.06
CA LEU A 28 -7.70 6.89 8.58
C LEU A 28 -8.77 7.72 9.30
N SER A 29 -10.03 7.48 8.96
CA SER A 29 -11.19 7.98 9.69
C SER A 29 -12.01 6.80 10.19
N VAL A 30 -12.33 6.79 11.49
CA VAL A 30 -13.22 5.79 12.08
C VAL A 30 -14.41 6.52 12.69
N ASN A 31 -15.62 6.20 12.20
CA ASN A 31 -16.85 6.81 12.66
C ASN A 31 -17.86 5.73 13.03
N ALA A 32 -18.38 5.78 14.27
CA ALA A 32 -19.40 4.85 14.77
C ALA A 32 -19.09 3.35 14.51
N GLY A 33 -17.81 2.96 14.59
CA GLY A 33 -17.36 1.58 14.36
C GLY A 33 -17.20 1.20 12.88
N SER A 34 -17.24 2.15 11.96
CA SER A 34 -16.92 1.96 10.54
C SER A 34 -15.64 2.70 10.17
N GLY A 35 -14.74 2.02 9.44
CA GLY A 35 -13.48 2.59 8.98
C GLY A 35 -13.50 3.04 7.53
N LEU A 36 -12.95 4.22 7.25
CA LEU A 36 -12.64 4.72 5.91
C LEU A 36 -11.16 5.13 5.87
N LEU A 37 -10.41 4.51 4.96
CA LEU A 37 -9.03 4.88 4.71
C LEU A 37 -8.92 5.64 3.38
N TYR A 38 -8.39 6.86 3.46
CA TYR A 38 -7.95 7.61 2.30
C TYR A 38 -6.47 7.30 2.03
N VAL A 39 -6.13 7.05 0.76
CA VAL A 39 -4.77 6.82 0.29
C VAL A 39 -4.53 7.67 -0.95
N ALA A 40 -3.61 8.62 -0.87
CA ALA A 40 -3.11 9.35 -2.02
C ALA A 40 -1.98 8.53 -2.67
N LEU A 41 -2.15 8.26 -3.97
CA LEU A 41 -1.24 7.43 -4.72
C LEU A 41 -0.21 8.29 -5.49
N PRO A 42 1.03 7.82 -5.61
CA PRO A 42 2.04 8.47 -6.45
C PRO A 42 1.77 8.32 -7.96
N ASP A 43 1.25 7.18 -8.42
CA ASP A 43 0.87 6.91 -9.80
C ASP A 43 -0.22 5.80 -9.88
N SER A 44 -0.41 5.18 -11.06
CA SER A 44 -1.34 4.05 -11.27
C SER A 44 -0.67 2.69 -11.56
N ASN A 45 0.65 2.57 -11.46
CA ASN A 45 1.38 1.31 -11.58
C ASN A 45 1.34 0.52 -10.26
N ILE A 46 0.13 0.14 -9.86
CA ILE A 46 -0.16 -0.50 -8.57
C ILE A 46 -1.08 -1.70 -8.83
N SER A 47 -0.76 -2.83 -8.23
CA SER A 47 -1.58 -4.06 -8.27
C SER A 47 -2.35 -4.29 -6.99
N ASP A 48 -1.77 -3.94 -5.84
CA ASP A 48 -2.37 -4.18 -4.53
C ASP A 48 -2.07 -3.04 -3.54
N ILE A 49 -3.00 -2.79 -2.62
CA ILE A 49 -2.84 -1.90 -1.47
C ILE A 49 -3.04 -2.74 -0.20
N GLU A 50 -1.98 -2.90 0.60
CA GLU A 50 -2.07 -3.61 1.86
C GLU A 50 -2.17 -2.64 3.02
N ILE A 51 -3.07 -2.96 3.96
CA ILE A 51 -3.33 -2.18 5.15
C ILE A 51 -3.24 -3.10 6.36
N ALA A 52 -2.60 -2.59 7.40
CA ALA A 52 -2.62 -3.19 8.72
C ALA A 52 -2.83 -2.13 9.78
N ILE A 53 -3.75 -2.38 10.70
CA ILE A 53 -4.13 -1.48 11.79
C ILE A 53 -4.02 -2.25 13.09
N GLY A 54 -3.34 -1.64 14.05
CA GLY A 54 -3.21 -2.15 15.40
C GLY A 54 -3.56 -1.12 16.45
N THR A 55 -3.74 -1.60 17.67
CA THR A 55 -3.89 -0.75 18.87
C THR A 55 -2.57 -0.08 19.27
N LYS A 56 -1.43 -0.58 18.77
CA LYS A 56 -0.07 -0.07 18.97
C LYS A 56 0.81 -0.32 17.73
N PRO A 57 1.90 0.45 17.53
CA PRO A 57 2.85 0.20 16.44
C PRO A 57 3.34 -1.25 16.43
N GLY A 58 3.34 -1.87 15.25
CA GLY A 58 3.74 -3.27 15.05
C GLY A 58 2.63 -4.30 15.25
N LEU A 59 1.49 -3.94 15.84
CA LEU A 59 0.33 -4.83 15.97
C LEU A 59 -0.60 -4.73 14.76
N THR A 60 -1.44 -5.75 14.59
CA THR A 60 -2.44 -5.88 13.50
C THR A 60 -3.78 -6.39 14.02
N ASP A 61 -4.02 -6.19 15.32
CA ASP A 61 -5.14 -6.72 16.11
C ASP A 61 -6.49 -6.04 15.83
N VAL A 62 -6.50 -4.91 15.10
CA VAL A 62 -7.72 -4.17 14.77
C VAL A 62 -8.24 -4.55 13.38
N PHE A 63 -7.37 -4.52 12.37
CA PHE A 63 -7.75 -4.77 10.99
C PHE A 63 -6.53 -5.13 10.15
N SER A 64 -6.68 -6.04 9.18
CA SER A 64 -5.70 -6.23 8.12
C SER A 64 -6.37 -6.74 6.85
N HIS A 65 -6.03 -6.14 5.71
CA HIS A 65 -6.51 -6.59 4.42
C HIS A 65 -5.58 -6.14 3.29
N THR A 66 -5.59 -6.87 2.19
CA THR A 66 -4.95 -6.48 0.93
C THR A 66 -6.03 -6.30 -0.12
N PHE A 67 -6.22 -5.05 -0.56
CA PHE A 67 -7.13 -4.71 -1.64
C PHE A 67 -6.42 -4.89 -2.98
N THR A 68 -7.03 -5.63 -3.90
CA THR A 68 -6.61 -5.60 -5.31
C THR A 68 -7.02 -4.27 -5.93
N PHE A 69 -6.11 -3.68 -6.71
CA PHE A 69 -6.29 -2.37 -7.30
C PHE A 69 -7.54 -2.31 -8.21
N ASP A 70 -8.37 -1.28 -8.05
CA ASP A 70 -9.61 -1.06 -8.79
C ASP A 70 -10.66 -2.20 -8.68
N GLN A 71 -10.57 -3.05 -7.66
CA GLN A 71 -11.56 -4.10 -7.43
C GLN A 71 -12.87 -3.52 -6.88
N THR A 72 -13.93 -3.50 -7.67
CA THR A 72 -15.25 -3.01 -7.25
C THR A 72 -16.26 -4.11 -6.87
N THR A 73 -15.91 -5.38 -7.08
CA THR A 73 -16.78 -6.54 -6.82
C THR A 73 -16.03 -7.67 -6.13
N GLY A 74 -16.75 -8.54 -5.41
CA GLY A 74 -16.14 -9.67 -4.69
C GLY A 74 -15.36 -9.29 -3.43
N LEU A 75 -15.47 -8.03 -2.99
CA LEU A 75 -14.93 -7.60 -1.69
C LEU A 75 -15.76 -8.19 -0.54
N PRO A 76 -15.14 -8.43 0.64
CA PRO A 76 -15.86 -8.80 1.84
C PRO A 76 -16.98 -7.82 2.19
N ALA A 77 -18.02 -8.30 2.87
CA ALA A 77 -19.16 -7.48 3.26
C ALA A 77 -18.73 -6.24 4.07
N GLY A 78 -19.23 -5.06 3.67
CA GLY A 78 -18.91 -3.77 4.30
C GLY A 78 -17.62 -3.11 3.79
N MET A 79 -16.80 -3.80 3.00
CA MET A 79 -15.62 -3.20 2.37
C MET A 79 -15.95 -2.60 1.01
N THR A 80 -15.25 -1.52 0.67
CA THR A 80 -15.39 -0.84 -0.63
C THR A 80 -14.03 -0.38 -1.13
N PHE A 81 -13.90 -0.29 -2.46
CA PHE A 81 -12.78 0.36 -3.12
C PHE A 81 -13.36 1.38 -4.10
N THR A 82 -13.04 2.65 -3.88
CA THR A 82 -13.43 3.74 -4.79
C THR A 82 -12.22 4.61 -5.07
N ARG A 83 -12.03 5.02 -6.32
CA ARG A 83 -10.90 5.87 -6.72
C ARG A 83 -11.34 7.01 -7.61
N ASN A 84 -10.74 8.18 -7.42
CA ASN A 84 -10.88 9.34 -8.28
C ASN A 84 -9.48 9.88 -8.61
N GLY A 85 -8.98 9.55 -9.81
CA GLY A 85 -7.59 9.83 -10.17
C GLY A 85 -6.61 9.09 -9.27
N LEU A 86 -5.71 9.82 -8.61
CA LEU A 86 -4.74 9.26 -7.66
C LEU A 86 -5.27 9.17 -6.22
N ASN A 87 -6.52 9.57 -5.98
CA ASN A 87 -7.13 9.58 -4.66
C ASN A 87 -7.98 8.32 -4.48
N THR A 88 -7.59 7.44 -3.56
CA THR A 88 -8.27 6.18 -3.29
C THR A 88 -8.93 6.19 -1.92
N TYR A 89 -10.13 5.65 -1.85
CA TYR A 89 -10.96 5.57 -0.65
C TYR A 89 -11.34 4.10 -0.43
N LEU A 90 -10.88 3.54 0.68
CA LEU A 90 -11.04 2.14 1.03
C LEU A 90 -11.96 2.06 2.25
N GLY A 91 -13.18 1.59 2.02
CA GLY A 91 -14.09 1.24 3.09
C GLY A 91 -13.59 -0.03 3.75
N LEU A 92 -13.35 0.01 5.06
CA LEU A 92 -12.80 -1.10 5.83
C LEU A 92 -13.90 -1.96 6.48
N GLY A 93 -15.16 -1.52 6.37
CA GLY A 93 -16.29 -2.12 7.07
C GLY A 93 -16.23 -1.87 8.57
N ALA A 94 -16.70 -2.86 9.33
CA ALA A 94 -16.71 -2.78 10.79
C ALA A 94 -15.28 -2.82 11.34
N ILE A 95 -14.93 -1.81 12.14
CA ILE A 95 -13.66 -1.70 12.86
C ILE A 95 -13.92 -1.52 14.34
N THR A 96 -13.18 -2.27 15.16
CA THR A 96 -13.23 -2.16 16.62
C THR A 96 -12.83 -0.75 17.05
N PRO A 97 -13.73 0.01 17.72
CA PRO A 97 -13.40 1.34 18.20
C PRO A 97 -12.22 1.33 19.17
N ASN A 98 -11.25 2.20 18.94
CA ASN A 98 -10.12 2.47 19.82
C ASN A 98 -9.82 3.97 19.85
N THR A 99 -9.16 4.43 20.91
CA THR A 99 -8.79 5.85 21.08
C THR A 99 -7.67 6.27 20.12
N VAL A 100 -6.77 5.34 19.79
CA VAL A 100 -5.64 5.57 18.89
C VAL A 100 -5.46 4.34 18.01
N TYR A 101 -5.22 4.56 16.73
CA TYR A 101 -4.87 3.51 15.77
C TYR A 101 -3.46 3.74 15.27
N ALA A 102 -2.64 2.69 15.35
CA ALA A 102 -1.38 2.63 14.64
C ALA A 102 -1.60 1.88 13.33
N SER A 103 -1.59 2.60 12.22
CA SER A 103 -1.88 2.06 10.91
C SER A 103 -0.66 2.13 10.01
N LYS A 104 -0.53 1.16 9.11
CA LYS A 104 0.49 1.16 8.07
C LYS A 104 -0.09 0.69 6.76
N VAL A 105 0.38 1.30 5.68
CA VAL A 105 -0.06 1.03 4.30
C VAL A 105 1.16 0.82 3.43
N ARG A 106 1.12 -0.17 2.54
CA ARG A 106 2.13 -0.30 1.48
C ARG A 106 1.48 -0.67 0.16
N LEU A 107 2.17 -0.33 -0.92
CA LEU A 107 1.72 -0.57 -2.28
C LEU A 107 2.53 -1.70 -2.90
N LYS A 108 1.88 -2.49 -3.75
CA LYS A 108 2.55 -3.43 -4.65
C LYS A 108 2.47 -2.89 -6.07
N ASN A 109 3.57 -2.91 -6.81
CA ASN A 109 3.53 -2.55 -8.23
C ASN A 109 3.00 -3.70 -9.10
N THR A 110 2.71 -3.43 -10.37
CA THR A 110 2.22 -4.47 -11.31
C THR A 110 3.26 -5.55 -11.62
N SER A 111 4.54 -5.29 -11.36
CA SER A 111 5.64 -6.27 -11.43
C SER A 111 5.71 -7.20 -10.20
N GLY A 112 4.85 -7.00 -9.20
CA GLY A 112 4.75 -7.84 -8.01
C GLY A 112 5.69 -7.47 -6.85
N THR A 113 6.43 -6.37 -6.96
CA THR A 113 7.32 -5.87 -5.90
C THR A 113 6.54 -5.01 -4.91
N TRP A 114 6.81 -5.19 -3.62
CA TRP A 114 6.25 -4.36 -2.56
C TRP A 114 7.09 -3.10 -2.31
N GLY A 115 6.41 -2.04 -1.90
CA GLY A 115 7.03 -0.82 -1.39
C GLY A 115 7.22 -0.86 0.12
N ASP A 116 7.87 0.18 0.62
CA ASP A 116 8.04 0.37 2.06
C ASP A 116 6.72 0.78 2.73
N TRP A 117 6.61 0.44 4.02
CA TRP A 117 5.45 0.81 4.84
C TRP A 117 5.40 2.32 5.06
N TYR A 118 4.24 2.91 4.78
CA TYR A 118 3.87 4.26 5.19
C TYR A 118 3.05 4.16 6.47
N GLU A 119 3.58 4.70 7.56
CA GLU A 119 2.99 4.57 8.90
C GLU A 119 2.29 5.86 9.33
N ILE A 120 1.09 5.72 9.92
CA ILE A 120 0.30 6.82 10.47
C ILE A 120 -0.24 6.47 11.86
N ILE A 121 -0.43 7.51 12.66
CA ILE A 121 -1.14 7.43 13.94
C ILE A 121 -2.40 8.28 13.80
N SER A 122 -3.56 7.70 14.13
CA SER A 122 -4.87 8.36 14.00
C SER A 122 -5.65 8.24 15.31
N ASN A 123 -6.50 9.22 15.62
CA ASN A 123 -7.27 9.34 16.86
C ASN A 123 -8.71 9.75 16.62
#